data_AF-A2E1Z2-F1
#
_entry.id   AF-A2E1Z2-F1
#
_cell.length_a   1.000
_cell.length_b   1.000
_cell.length_c   1.000
_cell.angle_alpha   90.00
_cell.angle_beta   90.00
_cell.angle_gamma   90.00
#
_symmetry.space_group_name_H-M   'P 1'
#
loop_
_entity.id
_entity.type
_entity.pdbx_description
1 polymer ?
#
loop_
_entity_poly.entity_id
_entity_poly.type
_entity_poly.pdbx_seq_one_letter_code
_entity_poly.pdbx_strand_id
1 'polypeptide(L)'
;MSDQGIHPNVYSELRSLYKCYIDSYNALYQLKTEKEDEINKIYKMIKTELIESKKCLPQYIMQDILKIIPYNNRYTKSYLSLAKLIYNDYKLNEEIKISCTFEYLFYKEYGIKLNESDNFETTKLENINIHTENTICRAIMYNDKDRFITFTERDDFDKNQKIKSDLYQYSHEGYSLLELCCYHGAFDCFELLRTKFNSKITYM
;
A
#
# COMPACT_ATOMS: atom_id res chain seq x y z
N MET A 1 -15.63 -11.49 -51.34
CA MET A 1 -15.84 -11.11 -49.93
C MET A 1 -14.47 -10.91 -49.34
N SER A 2 -14.01 -9.67 -49.27
CA SER A 2 -12.67 -9.33 -48.78
C SER A 2 -12.68 -9.39 -47.26
N ASP A 3 -11.94 -10.33 -46.70
CA ASP A 3 -11.48 -10.30 -45.31
C ASP A 3 -10.75 -8.98 -45.06
N GLN A 4 -11.46 -8.01 -44.49
CA GLN A 4 -10.83 -6.86 -43.85
C GLN A 4 -10.32 -7.35 -42.50
N GLY A 5 -9.12 -7.96 -42.53
CA GLY A 5 -8.38 -8.30 -41.33
C GLY A 5 -8.23 -7.04 -40.48
N ILE A 6 -8.89 -7.05 -39.32
CA ILE A 6 -8.75 -6.00 -38.31
C ILE A 6 -7.28 -6.03 -37.89
N HIS A 7 -6.49 -5.07 -38.37
CA HIS A 7 -5.13 -4.87 -37.88
C HIS A 7 -5.20 -4.77 -36.36
N PRO A 8 -4.49 -5.62 -35.61
CA PRO A 8 -4.42 -5.49 -34.17
C PRO A 8 -4.00 -4.05 -33.85
N ASN A 9 -4.84 -3.33 -33.11
CA ASN A 9 -4.48 -2.01 -32.61
C ASN A 9 -3.12 -2.17 -31.90
N VAL A 10 -2.14 -1.31 -32.19
CA VAL A 10 -0.78 -1.33 -31.60
C VAL A 10 -0.82 -1.51 -30.08
N TYR A 11 -1.85 -0.96 -29.42
CA TYR A 11 -2.14 -1.22 -28.00
C TYR A 11 -2.28 -2.70 -27.64
N SER A 12 -3.08 -3.47 -28.38
CA SER A 12 -3.32 -4.90 -28.13
C SER A 12 -2.06 -5.74 -28.33
N GLU A 13 -1.22 -5.38 -29.30
CA GLU A 13 0.06 -6.04 -29.53
C GLU A 13 1.01 -5.79 -28.35
N LEU A 14 1.19 -4.52 -27.94
CA LEU A 14 2.02 -4.15 -26.80
C LEU A 14 1.50 -4.76 -25.49
N ARG A 15 0.19 -4.71 -25.25
CA ARG A 15 -0.43 -5.33 -24.05
C ARG A 15 -0.20 -6.83 -24.00
N SER A 16 -0.22 -7.51 -25.15
CA SER A 16 0.05 -8.95 -25.23
C SER A 16 1.52 -9.25 -25.00
N LEU A 17 2.44 -8.46 -25.55
CA LEU A 17 3.88 -8.58 -25.36
C LEU A 17 4.30 -8.43 -23.89
N TYR A 18 3.69 -7.46 -23.18
CA TYR A 18 3.96 -7.18 -21.77
C TYR A 18 2.96 -7.80 -20.80
N LYS A 19 2.13 -8.74 -21.27
CA LYS A 19 1.02 -9.31 -20.49
C LYS A 19 1.45 -9.78 -19.11
N CYS A 20 2.52 -10.58 -19.03
CA CYS A 20 2.99 -11.11 -17.74
C CYS A 20 3.42 -10.00 -16.77
N TYR A 21 4.04 -8.93 -17.29
CA TYR A 21 4.45 -7.79 -16.46
C TYR A 21 3.22 -7.04 -15.94
N ILE A 22 2.29 -6.70 -16.84
CA ILE A 22 1.05 -5.99 -16.52
C ILE A 22 0.21 -6.79 -15.52
N ASP A 23 -0.02 -8.06 -15.78
CA ASP A 23 -0.84 -8.93 -14.93
C ASP A 23 -0.18 -9.11 -13.54
N SER A 24 1.16 -9.19 -13.48
CA SER A 24 1.87 -9.28 -12.19
C SER A 24 1.73 -8.03 -11.34
N TYR A 25 1.93 -6.84 -11.92
CA TYR A 25 1.75 -5.59 -11.17
C TYR A 25 0.28 -5.30 -10.86
N ASN A 26 -0.66 -5.69 -11.74
CA ASN A 26 -2.08 -5.60 -11.42
C ASN A 26 -2.42 -6.42 -10.17
N ALA A 27 -1.89 -7.64 -10.03
CA ALA A 27 -2.10 -8.44 -8.83
C ALA A 27 -1.50 -7.79 -7.57
N LEU A 28 -0.35 -7.13 -7.68
CA LEU A 28 0.28 -6.40 -6.58
C LEU A 28 -0.56 -5.19 -6.14
N TYR A 29 -0.99 -4.35 -7.08
CA TYR A 29 -1.81 -3.16 -6.76
C TYR A 29 -3.23 -3.51 -6.31
N GLN A 30 -3.79 -4.64 -6.75
CA GLN A 30 -5.12 -5.10 -6.38
C GLN A 30 -5.13 -6.12 -5.23
N LEU A 31 -3.98 -6.32 -4.57
CA LEU A 31 -3.86 -7.22 -3.42
C LEU A 31 -4.87 -6.81 -2.34
N LYS A 32 -5.67 -7.77 -1.90
CA LYS A 32 -6.74 -7.52 -0.92
C LYS A 32 -6.88 -8.60 0.15
N THR A 33 -5.76 -9.23 0.49
CA THR A 33 -5.72 -10.42 1.34
C THR A 33 -4.51 -10.41 2.26
N GLU A 34 -4.69 -10.99 3.44
CA GLU A 34 -3.61 -11.26 4.42
C GLU A 34 -3.35 -12.77 4.55
N LYS A 35 -4.04 -13.60 3.77
CA LYS A 35 -3.89 -15.05 3.83
C LYS A 35 -2.57 -15.45 3.20
N GLU A 36 -1.76 -16.20 3.96
CA GLU A 36 -0.45 -16.66 3.53
C GLU A 36 -0.49 -17.44 2.20
N ASP A 37 -1.48 -18.33 2.02
CA ASP A 37 -1.63 -19.12 0.79
C ASP A 37 -1.84 -18.25 -0.46
N GLU A 38 -2.60 -17.16 -0.33
CA GLU A 38 -2.88 -16.24 -1.44
C GLU A 38 -1.67 -15.35 -1.72
N ILE A 39 -0.99 -14.88 -0.67
CA ILE A 39 0.29 -14.17 -0.77
C ILE A 39 1.33 -15.04 -1.49
N ASN A 40 1.44 -16.33 -1.13
CA ASN A 40 2.35 -17.27 -1.75
C ASN A 40 2.02 -17.53 -3.24
N LYS A 41 0.75 -17.46 -3.65
CA LYS A 41 0.38 -17.53 -5.07
C LYS A 41 0.88 -16.32 -5.85
N ILE A 42 0.73 -15.11 -5.29
CA ILE A 42 1.24 -13.87 -5.90
C ILE A 42 2.77 -13.93 -5.99
N TYR A 43 3.44 -14.38 -4.92
CA TYR A 43 4.89 -14.56 -4.92
C TYR A 43 5.37 -15.52 -6.01
N LYS A 44 4.74 -16.71 -6.15
CA LYS A 44 5.09 -17.68 -7.19
C LYS A 44 4.96 -17.10 -8.59
N MET A 45 3.88 -16.35 -8.84
CA MET A 45 3.68 -15.66 -10.11
C MET A 45 4.80 -14.65 -10.37
N ILE A 46 5.12 -13.78 -9.41
CA ILE A 46 6.22 -12.80 -9.52
C ILE A 46 7.56 -13.50 -9.79
N LYS A 47 7.84 -14.57 -9.05
CA LYS A 47 9.06 -15.35 -9.18
C LYS A 47 9.24 -15.88 -10.60
N THR A 48 8.25 -16.62 -11.11
CA THR A 48 8.33 -17.22 -12.45
C THR A 48 8.25 -16.18 -13.57
N GLU A 49 7.30 -15.24 -13.47
CA GLU A 49 6.97 -14.34 -14.57
C GLU A 49 7.89 -13.11 -14.68
N LEU A 50 8.46 -12.63 -13.57
CA LEU A 50 9.28 -11.41 -13.54
C LEU A 50 10.76 -11.70 -13.28
N ILE A 51 11.07 -12.59 -12.34
CA ILE A 51 12.45 -12.81 -11.89
C ILE A 51 13.15 -13.89 -12.72
N GLU A 52 12.58 -15.10 -12.77
CA GLU A 52 13.16 -16.26 -13.47
C GLU A 52 13.12 -16.11 -15.00
N SER A 53 12.12 -15.40 -15.52
CA SER A 53 12.06 -14.98 -16.93
C SER A 53 13.13 -13.95 -17.32
N LYS A 54 14.02 -13.56 -16.37
CA LYS A 54 15.11 -12.59 -16.48
C LYS A 54 14.66 -11.19 -16.92
N LYS A 55 13.42 -10.82 -16.61
CA LYS A 55 12.89 -9.48 -16.92
C LYS A 55 13.30 -8.45 -15.87
N CYS A 56 13.45 -8.84 -14.62
CA CYS A 56 13.71 -7.92 -13.51
C CYS A 56 14.65 -8.54 -12.46
N LEU A 57 15.51 -7.71 -11.86
CA LEU A 57 16.31 -8.11 -10.70
C LEU A 57 15.41 -8.20 -9.44
N PRO A 58 15.61 -9.20 -8.57
CA PRO A 58 14.77 -9.37 -7.38
C PRO A 58 14.78 -8.14 -6.46
N GLN A 59 15.91 -7.42 -6.38
CA GLN A 59 16.01 -6.18 -5.63
C GLN A 59 15.05 -5.09 -6.11
N TYR A 60 14.87 -4.93 -7.43
CA TYR A 60 13.93 -3.93 -7.97
C TYR A 60 12.49 -4.33 -7.70
N ILE A 61 12.17 -5.63 -7.81
CA ILE A 61 10.83 -6.13 -7.47
C ILE A 61 10.52 -5.90 -5.99
N MET A 62 11.47 -6.16 -5.10
CA MET A 62 11.31 -5.90 -3.67
C MET A 62 11.12 -4.40 -3.39
N GLN A 63 11.91 -3.52 -4.04
CA GLN A 63 11.74 -2.07 -3.95
C GLN A 63 10.33 -1.64 -4.39
N ASP A 64 9.86 -2.17 -5.52
CA ASP A 64 8.54 -1.84 -6.06
C ASP A 64 7.41 -2.29 -5.15
N ILE A 65 7.48 -3.52 -4.61
CA ILE A 65 6.50 -4.05 -3.65
C ILE A 65 6.37 -3.13 -2.43
N LEU A 66 7.50 -2.69 -1.87
CA LEU A 66 7.49 -1.81 -0.70
C LEU A 66 6.97 -0.40 -1.03
N LYS A 67 7.26 0.11 -2.23
CA LYS A 67 6.74 1.40 -2.72
C LYS A 67 5.24 1.40 -3.00
N ILE A 68 4.59 0.24 -3.09
CA ILE A 68 3.12 0.13 -3.25
C ILE A 68 2.39 0.42 -1.93
N ILE A 69 3.05 0.24 -0.78
CA ILE A 69 2.41 0.34 0.54
C ILE A 69 1.59 1.63 0.71
N PRO A 70 2.05 2.85 0.37
CA PRO A 70 1.27 4.08 0.53
C PRO A 70 -0.04 4.16 -0.24
N TYR A 71 -0.21 3.31 -1.26
CA TYR A 71 -1.37 3.27 -2.14
C TYR A 71 -2.38 2.20 -1.74
N ASN A 72 -1.96 1.26 -0.89
CA ASN A 72 -2.80 0.16 -0.42
C ASN A 72 -2.41 -0.30 0.99
N ASN A 73 -2.13 0.67 1.87
CA ASN A 73 -1.55 0.44 3.19
C ASN A 73 -2.40 -0.41 4.15
N ARG A 74 -3.68 -0.65 3.85
CA ARG A 74 -4.50 -1.65 4.55
C ARG A 74 -3.81 -3.02 4.59
N TYR A 75 -3.10 -3.38 3.53
CA TYR A 75 -2.44 -4.68 3.39
C TYR A 75 -0.92 -4.61 3.55
N THR A 76 -0.42 -3.64 4.34
CA THR A 76 1.02 -3.45 4.60
C THR A 76 1.71 -4.77 4.99
N LYS A 77 1.12 -5.56 5.89
CA LYS A 77 1.68 -6.86 6.32
C LYS A 77 1.85 -7.86 5.18
N SER A 78 0.94 -7.86 4.21
CA SER A 78 1.01 -8.72 3.03
C SER A 78 2.16 -8.30 2.12
N TYR A 79 2.35 -6.99 1.92
CA TYR A 79 3.48 -6.47 1.14
C TYR A 79 4.82 -6.75 1.81
N LEU A 80 4.92 -6.57 3.14
CA LEU A 80 6.10 -6.95 3.92
C LEU A 80 6.38 -8.46 3.79
N SER A 81 5.35 -9.30 3.84
CA SER A 81 5.48 -10.75 3.65
C SER A 81 5.99 -11.12 2.26
N LEU A 82 5.47 -10.49 1.20
CA LEU A 82 5.97 -10.66 -0.17
C LEU A 82 7.44 -10.24 -0.30
N ALA A 83 7.80 -9.09 0.26
CA ALA A 83 9.18 -8.61 0.26
C ALA A 83 10.11 -9.57 1.00
N LYS A 84 9.65 -10.14 2.12
CA LYS A 84 10.41 -11.14 2.90
C LYS A 84 10.65 -12.43 2.13
N LEU A 85 9.65 -12.92 1.38
CA LEU A 85 9.82 -14.10 0.53
C LEU A 85 10.90 -13.88 -0.52
N ILE A 86 10.94 -12.70 -1.16
CA ILE A 86 11.99 -12.34 -2.12
C ILE A 86 13.36 -12.24 -1.44
N TYR A 87 13.43 -11.55 -0.30
CA TYR A 87 14.67 -11.40 0.46
C TYR A 87 15.29 -12.76 0.82
N ASN A 88 14.47 -13.69 1.32
CA ASN A 88 14.91 -15.03 1.72
C ASN A 88 15.39 -15.88 0.54
N ASP A 89 14.65 -15.90 -0.56
CA ASP A 89 14.95 -16.77 -1.71
C ASP A 89 16.19 -16.30 -2.47
N TYR A 90 16.41 -14.99 -2.57
CA TYR A 90 17.48 -14.43 -3.38
C TYR A 90 18.68 -13.94 -2.57
N LYS A 91 18.60 -13.94 -1.23
CA LYS A 91 19.67 -13.54 -0.30
C LYS A 91 20.33 -12.23 -0.77
N LEU A 92 19.50 -11.19 -0.84
CA LEU A 92 19.93 -9.89 -1.36
C LEU A 92 21.04 -9.32 -0.48
N ASN A 93 22.23 -9.15 -1.07
CA ASN A 93 23.41 -8.58 -0.43
C ASN A 93 23.70 -7.14 -0.91
N GLU A 94 22.94 -6.66 -1.90
CA GLU A 94 23.05 -5.29 -2.42
C GLU A 94 22.13 -4.35 -1.66
N GLU A 95 22.55 -3.09 -1.56
CA GLU A 95 21.78 -2.02 -0.94
C GLU A 95 20.41 -1.83 -1.63
N ILE A 96 19.34 -1.87 -0.86
CA ILE A 96 17.97 -1.72 -1.35
C ILE A 96 17.57 -0.25 -1.21
N LYS A 97 17.48 0.48 -2.33
CA LYS A 97 17.10 1.89 -2.35
C LYS A 97 15.60 2.09 -2.14
N ILE A 98 15.18 2.21 -0.88
CA ILE A 98 13.81 2.52 -0.45
C ILE A 98 13.82 3.65 0.58
N SER A 99 12.65 4.21 0.89
CA SER A 99 12.54 5.21 1.95
C SER A 99 12.69 4.56 3.33
N CYS A 100 13.32 5.28 4.26
CA CYS A 100 13.56 4.82 5.63
C CYS A 100 12.32 4.31 6.36
N THR A 101 11.12 4.83 6.03
CA THR A 101 9.85 4.34 6.56
C THR A 101 9.64 2.85 6.29
N PHE A 102 9.86 2.38 5.07
CA PHE A 102 9.60 0.98 4.72
C PHE A 102 10.70 0.04 5.23
N GLU A 103 11.95 0.52 5.29
CA GLU A 103 13.05 -0.18 5.97
C GLU A 103 12.71 -0.41 7.43
N TYR A 104 12.26 0.65 8.10
CA TYR A 104 11.87 0.57 9.50
C TYR A 104 10.67 -0.37 9.72
N LEU A 105 9.64 -0.32 8.87
CA LEU A 105 8.49 -1.22 8.98
C LEU A 105 8.92 -2.69 8.80
N PHE A 106 9.80 -2.96 7.84
CA PHE A 106 10.33 -4.30 7.61
C PHE A 106 11.17 -4.79 8.79
N TYR A 107 12.03 -3.92 9.33
CA TYR A 107 12.80 -4.19 10.53
C TYR A 107 11.92 -4.41 11.76
N LYS A 108 10.89 -3.59 11.97
CA LYS A 108 9.97 -3.72 13.10
C LYS A 108 9.18 -5.03 13.06
N GLU A 109 8.77 -5.48 11.87
CA GLU A 109 8.00 -6.71 11.70
C GLU A 109 8.86 -7.97 11.81
N TYR A 110 10.11 -7.95 11.28
CA TYR A 110 10.92 -9.17 11.14
C TYR A 110 12.29 -9.14 11.83
N GLY A 111 12.72 -8.01 12.39
CA GLY A 111 14.05 -7.83 12.98
C GLY A 111 15.19 -7.79 11.97
N ILE A 112 14.91 -7.65 10.67
CA ILE A 112 15.89 -7.68 9.59
C ILE A 112 16.18 -6.25 9.11
N LYS A 113 17.44 -5.83 9.14
CA LYS A 113 17.88 -4.59 8.48
C LYS A 113 18.11 -4.86 7.00
N LEU A 114 17.54 -4.03 6.14
CA LEU A 114 17.75 -4.14 4.70
C LEU A 114 19.05 -3.47 4.25
N ASN A 115 19.45 -2.39 4.94
CA ASN A 115 20.74 -1.74 4.75
C ASN A 115 21.48 -1.64 6.10
N GLU A 116 22.78 -1.95 6.11
CA GLU A 116 23.57 -2.01 7.35
C GLU A 116 23.74 -0.65 8.03
N SER A 117 23.76 0.42 7.22
CA SER A 117 23.91 1.81 7.68
C SER A 117 22.68 2.36 8.40
N ASP A 118 21.57 1.64 8.41
CA ASP A 118 20.31 2.15 8.94
C ASP A 118 20.37 2.36 10.46
N ASN A 119 20.22 3.62 10.87
CA ASN A 119 20.09 4.04 12.25
C ASN A 119 18.65 4.49 12.57
N PHE A 120 17.81 3.50 12.84
CA PHE A 120 16.40 3.71 13.18
C PHE A 120 16.17 4.43 14.53
N GLU A 121 17.17 4.49 15.43
CA GLU A 121 17.04 5.22 16.70
C GLU A 121 17.01 6.75 16.49
N THR A 122 17.63 7.21 15.40
CA THR A 122 17.75 8.64 15.07
C THR A 122 16.76 9.11 14.02
N THR A 123 16.11 8.18 13.32
CA THR A 123 15.20 8.48 12.21
C THR A 123 13.85 8.93 12.75
N LYS A 124 13.49 10.19 12.52
CA LYS A 124 12.14 10.69 12.84
C LYS A 124 11.16 10.18 11.80
N LEU A 125 10.29 9.26 12.21
CA LEU A 125 9.16 8.78 11.43
C LEU A 125 7.87 9.45 11.90
N GLU A 126 7.07 9.95 10.98
CA GLU A 126 5.83 10.65 11.29
C GLU A 126 4.66 9.66 11.34
N ASN A 127 4.10 9.47 12.54
CA ASN A 127 2.82 8.80 12.78
C ASN A 127 2.65 7.44 12.09
N ILE A 128 3.64 6.56 12.20
CA ILE A 128 3.60 5.19 11.65
C ILE A 128 2.67 4.22 12.40
N ASN A 129 2.09 4.64 13.52
CA ASN A 129 1.18 3.83 14.34
C ASN A 129 -0.30 4.21 14.13
N ILE A 130 -0.62 4.97 13.09
CA ILE A 130 -2.00 5.41 12.80
C ILE A 130 -2.97 4.26 12.50
N HIS A 131 -2.51 3.05 12.19
CA HIS A 131 -3.39 1.89 11.96
C HIS A 131 -3.50 0.94 13.16
N THR A 132 -2.96 1.34 14.31
CA THR A 132 -3.11 0.60 15.57
C THR A 132 -4.57 0.52 15.99
N GLU A 133 -4.90 -0.52 16.79
CA GLU A 133 -6.27 -0.93 17.05
C GLU A 133 -7.19 0.23 17.48
N ASN A 134 -6.74 1.06 18.43
CA ASN A 134 -7.53 2.13 19.02
C ASN A 134 -7.35 3.50 18.34
N THR A 135 -7.42 3.56 17.01
CA THR A 135 -7.28 4.82 16.26
C THR A 135 -8.48 5.09 15.36
N ILE A 136 -8.82 6.37 15.17
CA ILE A 136 -9.86 6.80 14.22
C ILE A 136 -9.51 6.40 12.77
N CYS A 137 -8.23 6.46 12.43
CA CYS A 137 -7.70 6.00 11.15
C CYS A 137 -7.99 4.51 10.90
N ARG A 138 -7.88 3.64 11.92
CA ARG A 138 -8.25 2.23 11.77
C ARG A 138 -9.75 2.05 11.60
N ALA A 139 -10.56 2.80 12.32
CA ALA A 139 -12.01 2.77 12.14
C ALA A 139 -12.39 3.14 10.68
N ILE A 140 -11.80 4.21 10.15
CA ILE A 140 -11.96 4.59 8.73
C ILE A 140 -11.46 3.47 7.81
N MET A 141 -10.25 2.96 8.04
CA MET A 141 -9.63 1.96 7.17
C MET A 141 -10.47 0.70 6.98
N TYR A 142 -11.26 0.28 7.98
CA TYR A 142 -12.17 -0.87 7.89
C TYR A 142 -13.64 -0.48 7.74
N ASN A 143 -13.95 0.80 7.54
CA ASN A 143 -15.30 1.33 7.50
C ASN A 143 -16.15 0.93 8.74
N ASP A 144 -15.51 0.91 9.91
CA ASP A 144 -16.13 0.56 11.19
C ASP A 144 -16.90 1.77 11.75
N LYS A 145 -18.16 1.88 11.33
CA LYS A 145 -19.06 2.98 11.68
C LYS A 145 -19.24 3.13 13.18
N ASP A 146 -19.47 2.02 13.90
CA ASP A 146 -19.77 2.06 15.32
C ASP A 146 -18.57 2.59 16.11
N ARG A 147 -17.37 2.08 15.83
CA ARG A 147 -16.15 2.60 16.44
C ARG A 147 -15.89 4.04 16.04
N PHE A 148 -16.14 4.41 14.80
CA PHE A 148 -16.01 5.80 14.34
C PHE A 148 -16.93 6.73 15.13
N ILE A 149 -18.19 6.34 15.39
CA ILE A 149 -19.13 7.10 16.23
C ILE A 149 -18.53 7.33 17.62
N THR A 150 -17.98 6.29 18.27
CA THR A 150 -17.37 6.44 19.60
C THR A 150 -16.22 7.44 19.64
N PHE A 151 -15.46 7.60 18.55
CA PHE A 151 -14.44 8.65 18.44
C PHE A 151 -15.08 10.03 18.30
N THR A 152 -16.17 10.14 17.53
CA THR A 152 -16.83 11.42 17.27
C THR A 152 -17.60 12.00 18.47
N GLU A 153 -17.83 11.18 19.48
CA GLU A 153 -18.55 11.54 20.71
C GLU A 153 -17.61 11.95 21.85
N ARG A 154 -16.29 11.87 21.66
CA ARG A 154 -15.32 12.32 22.65
C ARG A 154 -15.21 13.84 22.66
N ASP A 155 -14.98 14.40 23.84
CA ASP A 155 -14.83 15.85 24.02
C ASP A 155 -13.62 16.42 23.25
N ASP A 156 -12.60 15.61 22.98
CA ASP A 156 -11.38 15.98 22.26
C ASP A 156 -11.47 15.77 20.73
N PHE A 157 -12.63 15.37 20.21
CA PHE A 157 -12.82 15.13 18.79
C PHE A 157 -12.78 16.43 17.96
N ASP A 158 -11.75 16.57 17.13
CA ASP A 158 -11.68 17.60 16.10
C ASP A 158 -12.11 17.04 14.73
N LYS A 159 -13.27 17.50 14.24
CA LYS A 159 -13.79 17.15 12.91
C LYS A 159 -12.94 17.67 11.76
N ASN A 160 -12.12 18.69 11.98
CA ASN A 160 -11.24 19.29 10.99
C ASN A 160 -9.80 18.78 11.12
N GLN A 161 -9.55 17.80 11.99
CA GLN A 161 -8.22 17.25 12.19
C GLN A 161 -7.64 16.76 10.86
N LYS A 162 -6.35 17.03 10.66
CA LYS A 162 -5.57 16.52 9.54
C LYS A 162 -4.52 15.55 10.06
N ILE A 163 -4.35 14.43 9.35
CA ILE A 163 -3.43 13.38 9.70
C ILE A 163 -2.28 13.37 8.69
N LYS A 164 -1.08 13.63 9.19
CA LYS A 164 0.17 13.40 8.47
C LYS A 164 0.73 12.06 8.90
N SER A 165 1.16 11.24 7.94
CA SER A 165 1.76 9.95 8.23
C SER A 165 2.57 9.48 7.04
N ASP A 166 3.74 8.90 7.30
CA ASP A 166 4.60 8.30 6.28
C ASP A 166 4.00 7.01 5.68
N LEU A 167 2.85 6.54 6.20
CA LEU A 167 2.10 5.42 5.64
C LEU A 167 1.18 5.80 4.48
N TYR A 168 0.99 7.09 4.21
CA TYR A 168 0.27 7.59 3.04
C TYR A 168 1.24 8.34 2.12
N GLN A 169 0.77 8.75 0.95
CA GLN A 169 1.55 9.66 0.12
C GLN A 169 1.80 10.99 0.85
N TYR A 170 2.90 11.65 0.51
CA TYR A 170 3.25 12.92 1.13
C TYR A 170 2.17 13.98 0.89
N SER A 171 1.75 14.63 1.97
CA SER A 171 0.88 15.81 1.94
C SER A 171 1.43 16.87 2.89
N HIS A 172 1.70 18.08 2.37
CA HIS A 172 2.15 19.21 3.18
C HIS A 172 1.17 19.53 4.31
N GLU A 173 -0.13 19.38 4.03
CA GLU A 173 -1.21 19.70 4.96
C GLU A 173 -1.67 18.50 5.80
N GLY A 174 -1.36 17.29 5.35
CA GLY A 174 -1.98 16.06 5.86
C GLY A 174 -3.37 15.82 5.25
N TYR A 175 -3.93 14.66 5.55
CA TYR A 175 -5.24 14.24 5.05
C TYR A 175 -6.33 14.51 6.09
N SER A 176 -7.43 15.11 5.65
CA SER A 176 -8.66 15.19 6.43
C SER A 176 -9.28 13.80 6.64
N LEU A 177 -10.14 13.67 7.65
CA LEU A 177 -10.90 12.44 7.87
C LEU A 177 -11.73 12.03 6.64
N LEU A 178 -12.26 13.02 5.90
CA LEU A 178 -13.07 12.77 4.71
C LEU A 178 -12.22 12.20 3.56
N GLU A 179 -11.04 12.77 3.32
CA GLU A 179 -10.07 12.29 2.32
C GLU A 179 -9.60 10.87 2.65
N LEU A 180 -9.36 10.57 3.93
CA LEU A 180 -9.05 9.22 4.37
C LEU A 180 -10.21 8.25 4.13
N CYS A 181 -11.47 8.68 4.31
CA CYS A 181 -12.61 7.86 3.96
C CYS A 181 -12.66 7.57 2.45
N CYS A 182 -12.36 8.56 1.60
CA CYS A 182 -12.28 8.36 0.15
C CYS A 182 -11.15 7.39 -0.22
N TYR A 183 -9.97 7.55 0.35
CA TYR A 183 -8.82 6.67 0.12
C TYR A 183 -9.14 5.20 0.47
N HIS A 184 -9.81 4.96 1.61
CA HIS A 184 -10.12 3.60 2.08
C HIS A 184 -11.44 3.03 1.56
N GLY A 185 -12.26 3.82 0.87
CA GLY A 185 -13.62 3.44 0.48
C GLY A 185 -14.58 3.30 1.67
N ALA A 186 -14.40 4.11 2.71
CA ALA A 186 -15.17 4.05 3.96
C ALA A 186 -16.47 4.85 3.88
N PHE A 187 -17.46 4.31 3.17
CA PHE A 187 -18.72 5.01 2.87
C PHE A 187 -19.49 5.44 4.12
N ASP A 188 -19.61 4.56 5.13
CA ASP A 188 -20.40 4.86 6.32
C ASP A 188 -19.76 5.95 7.18
N CYS A 189 -18.43 5.93 7.31
CA CYS A 189 -17.67 6.98 8.01
C CYS A 189 -17.79 8.31 7.25
N PHE A 190 -17.68 8.26 5.91
CA PHE A 190 -17.85 9.42 5.04
C PHE A 190 -19.24 10.05 5.18
N GLU A 191 -20.29 9.24 5.10
CA GLU A 191 -21.68 9.70 5.23
C GLU A 191 -21.91 10.37 6.58
N LEU A 192 -21.37 9.79 7.67
CA LEU A 192 -21.47 10.38 9.00
C LEU A 192 -20.80 11.76 9.09
N LEU A 193 -19.60 11.91 8.52
CA LEU A 193 -18.90 13.20 8.45
C LEU A 193 -19.72 14.25 7.68
N ARG A 194 -20.37 13.85 6.58
CA ARG A 194 -21.18 14.74 5.77
C ARG A 194 -22.48 15.14 6.47
N THR A 195 -23.18 14.19 7.08
CA THR A 195 -24.51 14.41 7.67
C THR A 195 -24.46 15.06 9.05
N LYS A 196 -23.60 14.58 9.95
CA LYS A 196 -23.51 15.08 11.34
C LYS A 196 -22.67 16.34 11.45
N PHE A 197 -21.60 16.46 10.67
CA PHE A 197 -20.59 17.51 10.85
C PHE A 197 -20.52 18.54 9.71
N ASN A 198 -21.25 18.31 8.61
CA ASN A 198 -21.20 19.10 7.38
C ASN A 198 -19.76 19.28 6.86
N SER A 199 -18.89 18.26 7.05
CA SER A 199 -17.48 18.32 6.68
C SER A 199 -17.31 18.62 5.19
N LYS A 200 -16.57 19.67 4.82
CA LYS A 200 -16.43 20.11 3.43
C LYS A 200 -15.73 19.04 2.58
N ILE A 201 -16.22 18.85 1.36
CA ILE A 201 -15.51 18.07 0.35
C ILE A 201 -14.37 18.96 -0.16
N THR A 202 -13.15 18.52 0.07
CA THR A 202 -11.94 19.13 -0.46
C THR A 202 -11.55 18.41 -1.75
N TYR A 203 -10.93 19.16 -2.66
CA TYR A 203 -10.32 18.59 -3.86
C TYR A 203 -8.85 18.36 -3.53
N MET A 204 -8.40 17.12 -3.73
CA MET A 204 -7.02 16.68 -3.53
C MET A 204 -6.19 16.96 -4.78
#